data_AF-B9NXR6-F1
#
_entry.id   AF-B9NXR6-F1
#
_cell.length_a   1.000
_cell.length_b   1.000
_cell.length_c   1.000
_cell.angle_alpha   90.00
_cell.angle_beta   90.00
_cell.angle_gamma   90.00
#
_symmetry.space_group_name_H-M   'P 1'
#
loop_
_entity.id
_entity.type
_entity.pdbx_description
1 polymer ?
#
loop_
_entity_poly.entity_id
_entity_poly.type
_entity_poly.pdbx_seq_one_letter_code
_entity_poly.pdbx_strand_id
1 'polypeptide(L)'
;MLAGIAIEDRKLWRLIRDLSDAQEEIFGLRLFEAYGSEAKAQKLLKKKVFTHAAQMPAFPPDQRQTLAREILQDGTAVSRERLTALAQAKLAYVDRALDISRKAKAQAFASIVPQMAPRPAGGMLRKDYAYLFERFFYFLNSQPADPMGYVVFDELDKSASHILLNQVSEYFLKTSKGRTRSRLIIPEPFFVHSDMTTMVQVADLIAYIISWGVRLAGMHAPNRSELDSLSRKVMRLRFTQHTPGGYTNYGFKIINDLRAADDQ
;
A
#
# COMPACT_ATOMS: atom_id res chain seq x y z
N MET A 1 -2.09 -10.32 -3.55
CA MET A 1 -0.87 -9.61 -3.12
C MET A 1 -1.12 -9.05 -1.74
N LEU A 2 -0.09 -9.00 -0.90
CA LEU A 2 -0.10 -8.22 0.34
C LEU A 2 0.95 -7.12 0.22
N ALA A 3 0.62 -5.92 0.68
CA ALA A 3 1.57 -4.83 0.81
C ALA A 3 1.46 -4.18 2.19
N GLY A 4 2.52 -3.53 2.61
CA GLY A 4 2.56 -2.79 3.86
C GLY A 4 3.47 -1.59 3.73
N ILE A 5 3.27 -0.63 4.62
CA ILE A 5 4.10 0.56 4.76
C ILE A 5 4.51 0.68 6.23
N ALA A 6 5.80 0.91 6.48
CA ALA A 6 6.32 1.19 7.82
C ALA A 6 6.70 2.66 7.93
N ILE A 7 6.37 3.26 9.06
CA ILE A 7 6.71 4.63 9.43
C ILE A 7 6.97 4.68 10.93
N GLU A 8 7.91 5.53 11.34
CA GLU A 8 8.16 5.78 12.76
C GLU A 8 6.94 6.47 13.40
N ASP A 9 6.53 6.00 14.57
CA ASP A 9 5.38 6.49 15.34
C ASP A 9 5.39 8.03 15.51
N ARG A 10 6.53 8.61 15.85
CA ARG A 10 6.74 10.06 16.03
C ARG A 10 6.51 10.87 14.75
N LYS A 11 6.57 10.24 13.58
CA LYS A 11 6.36 10.86 12.27
C LYS A 11 4.95 10.62 11.71
N LEU A 12 4.21 9.68 12.29
CA LEU A 12 2.92 9.22 11.76
C LEU A 12 1.90 10.36 11.67
N TRP A 13 1.70 11.13 12.76
CA TRP A 13 0.71 12.20 12.76
C TRP A 13 1.01 13.29 11.72
N ARG A 14 2.29 13.67 11.59
CA ARG A 14 2.72 14.64 10.59
C ARG A 14 2.46 14.12 9.17
N LEU A 15 2.76 12.85 8.91
CA LEU A 15 2.48 12.23 7.61
C LEU A 15 0.98 12.23 7.29
N ILE A 16 0.13 11.87 8.26
CA ILE A 16 -1.33 11.88 8.10
C ILE A 16 -1.84 13.29 7.77
N ARG A 17 -1.33 14.30 8.47
CA ARG A 17 -1.65 15.70 8.19
C ARG A 17 -1.22 16.12 6.79
N ASP A 18 0.04 15.91 6.43
CA ASP A 18 0.58 16.29 5.12
C ASP A 18 -0.22 15.63 3.97
N LEU A 19 -0.68 14.38 4.15
CA LEU A 19 -1.55 13.68 3.19
C LEU A 19 -2.96 14.27 3.14
N SER A 20 -3.51 14.69 4.27
CA SER A 20 -4.83 15.32 4.35
C SER A 20 -4.82 16.71 3.71
N ASP A 21 -3.80 17.52 4.03
CA ASP A 21 -3.56 18.84 3.44
C ASP A 21 -3.43 18.71 1.91
N ALA A 22 -2.70 17.69 1.42
CA ALA A 22 -2.59 17.42 -0.01
C ALA A 22 -3.94 17.06 -0.68
N GLN A 23 -4.90 16.47 0.03
CA GLN A 23 -6.24 16.25 -0.52
C GLN A 23 -6.98 17.58 -0.67
N GLU A 24 -6.97 18.41 0.36
CA GLU A 24 -7.63 19.72 0.35
C GLU A 24 -7.02 20.62 -0.73
N GLU A 25 -5.69 20.68 -0.84
CA GLU A 25 -4.99 21.43 -1.90
C GLU A 25 -5.34 20.97 -3.32
N ILE A 26 -5.55 19.66 -3.54
CA ILE A 26 -5.71 19.09 -4.88
C ILE A 26 -7.18 18.98 -5.31
N PHE A 27 -8.08 18.69 -4.36
CA PHE A 27 -9.51 18.46 -4.62
C PHE A 27 -10.42 19.54 -4.05
N GLY A 28 -9.90 20.42 -3.18
CA GLY A 28 -10.70 21.44 -2.47
C GLY A 28 -11.59 20.87 -1.35
N LEU A 29 -11.41 19.61 -1.01
CA LEU A 29 -12.10 18.87 0.06
C LEU A 29 -11.33 17.57 0.37
N ARG A 30 -11.68 16.91 1.47
CA ARG A 30 -11.15 15.56 1.76
C ARG A 30 -11.93 14.52 0.98
N LEU A 31 -11.24 13.56 0.36
CA LEU A 31 -11.91 12.55 -0.47
C LEU A 31 -12.92 11.69 0.30
N PHE A 32 -12.72 11.54 1.62
CA PHE A 32 -13.70 10.89 2.49
C PHE A 32 -15.05 11.63 2.49
N GLU A 33 -15.04 12.97 2.50
CA GLU A 33 -16.25 13.79 2.48
C GLU A 33 -17.04 13.63 1.17
N ALA A 34 -16.33 13.46 0.04
CA ALA A 34 -16.98 13.29 -1.25
C ALA A 34 -17.47 11.86 -1.52
N TYR A 35 -16.76 10.84 -1.03
CA TYR A 35 -17.11 9.44 -1.30
C TYR A 35 -17.93 8.78 -0.19
N GLY A 36 -17.98 9.38 1.00
CA GLY A 36 -18.56 8.76 2.21
C GLY A 36 -17.78 7.54 2.70
N SER A 37 -16.61 7.27 2.10
CA SER A 37 -15.74 6.13 2.36
C SER A 37 -14.31 6.47 1.95
N GLU A 38 -13.35 5.61 2.29
CA GLU A 38 -11.99 5.77 1.79
C GLU A 38 -11.94 5.67 0.25
N ALA A 39 -11.18 6.56 -0.39
CA ALA A 39 -10.93 6.49 -1.82
C ALA A 39 -9.93 5.37 -2.13
N LYS A 40 -10.45 4.19 -2.47
CA LYS A 40 -9.67 3.02 -2.89
C LYS A 40 -8.76 3.31 -4.08
N ALA A 41 -7.57 2.70 -4.09
CA ALA A 41 -6.57 2.86 -5.13
C ALA A 41 -7.12 2.56 -6.52
N GLN A 42 -7.96 1.54 -6.66
CA GLN A 42 -8.63 1.21 -7.92
C GLN A 42 -9.52 2.36 -8.45
N LYS A 43 -10.20 3.11 -7.58
CA LYS A 43 -11.01 4.28 -8.00
C LYS A 43 -10.14 5.46 -8.44
N LEU A 44 -8.93 5.57 -7.90
CA LEU A 44 -7.94 6.61 -8.22
C LEU A 44 -7.10 6.28 -9.46
N LEU A 45 -6.84 4.99 -9.74
CA LEU A 45 -5.86 4.54 -10.74
C LEU A 45 -6.42 3.58 -11.81
N LYS A 46 -7.75 3.43 -11.93
CA LYS A 46 -8.35 2.66 -13.05
C LYS A 46 -7.97 3.26 -14.41
N LYS A 47 -7.91 2.43 -15.45
CA LYS A 47 -7.56 2.84 -16.83
C LYS A 47 -8.31 4.09 -17.31
N LYS A 48 -9.62 4.16 -17.04
CA LYS A 48 -10.47 5.30 -17.41
C LYS A 48 -10.02 6.64 -16.80
N VAL A 49 -9.34 6.64 -15.64
CA VAL A 49 -8.75 7.87 -15.08
C VAL A 49 -7.65 8.39 -15.99
N PHE A 50 -6.74 7.53 -16.45
CA PHE A 50 -5.68 7.94 -17.38
C PHE A 50 -6.26 8.41 -18.72
N THR A 51 -7.26 7.70 -19.24
CA THR A 51 -7.99 8.13 -20.44
C THR A 51 -8.58 9.52 -20.28
N HIS A 52 -9.31 9.79 -19.19
CA HIS A 52 -9.89 11.11 -18.94
C HIS A 52 -8.85 12.20 -18.72
N ALA A 53 -7.77 11.90 -17.99
CA ALA A 53 -6.72 12.87 -17.72
C ALA A 53 -6.01 13.35 -19.00
N ALA A 54 -5.91 12.47 -20.00
CA ALA A 54 -5.29 12.75 -21.30
C ALA A 54 -6.24 13.41 -22.32
N GLN A 55 -7.52 13.59 -22.01
CA GLN A 55 -8.50 14.17 -22.95
C GLN A 55 -8.27 15.66 -23.25
N MET A 56 -7.56 16.38 -22.37
CA MET A 56 -7.24 17.80 -22.49
C MET A 56 -5.83 18.06 -21.93
N PRO A 57 -5.19 19.20 -22.27
CA PRO A 57 -3.96 19.64 -21.61
C PRO A 57 -4.10 19.71 -20.08
N ALA A 58 -2.96 19.72 -19.38
CA ALA A 58 -2.94 19.85 -17.94
C ALA A 58 -3.56 21.19 -17.51
N PHE A 59 -4.57 21.14 -16.65
CA PHE A 59 -5.13 22.35 -16.05
C PHE A 59 -4.15 22.95 -15.03
N PRO A 60 -4.08 24.29 -14.91
CA PRO A 60 -3.43 24.95 -13.78
C PRO A 60 -3.97 24.43 -12.44
N PRO A 61 -3.15 24.35 -11.37
CA PRO A 61 -3.56 23.77 -10.09
C PRO A 61 -4.90 24.29 -9.55
N ASP A 62 -5.11 25.61 -9.54
CA ASP A 62 -6.32 26.24 -8.97
C ASP A 62 -7.58 25.92 -9.81
N GLN A 63 -7.44 25.96 -11.14
CA GLN A 63 -8.52 25.61 -12.06
C GLN A 63 -8.87 24.11 -11.93
N ARG A 64 -7.84 23.26 -11.84
CA ARG A 64 -8.01 21.81 -11.65
C ARG A 64 -8.73 21.51 -10.34
N GLN A 65 -8.33 22.16 -9.24
CA GLN A 65 -8.94 22.01 -7.93
C GLN A 65 -10.41 22.41 -7.98
N THR A 66 -10.72 23.58 -8.56
CA THR A 66 -12.11 24.08 -8.69
C THR A 66 -13.00 23.10 -9.45
N LEU A 67 -12.59 22.70 -10.66
CA LEU A 67 -13.37 21.77 -11.49
C LEU A 67 -13.50 20.37 -10.87
N ALA A 68 -12.46 19.88 -10.20
CA ALA A 68 -12.49 18.60 -9.50
C ALA A 68 -13.45 18.66 -8.30
N ARG A 69 -13.44 19.76 -7.54
CA ARG A 69 -14.35 20.00 -6.43
C ARG A 69 -15.81 20.00 -6.89
N GLU A 70 -16.12 20.75 -7.95
CA GLU A 70 -17.48 20.86 -8.48
C GLU A 70 -18.11 19.49 -8.78
N ILE A 71 -17.39 18.61 -9.48
CA ILE A 71 -17.91 17.28 -9.82
C ILE A 71 -17.89 16.28 -8.66
N LEU A 72 -17.06 16.52 -7.64
CA LEU A 72 -17.09 15.74 -6.40
C LEU A 72 -18.29 16.11 -5.53
N GLN A 73 -18.72 17.37 -5.57
CA GLN A 73 -19.91 17.86 -4.86
C GLN A 73 -21.20 17.56 -5.63
N ASP A 74 -21.19 17.70 -6.95
CA ASP A 74 -22.32 17.39 -7.83
C ASP A 74 -21.89 16.41 -8.94
N GLY A 75 -22.09 15.12 -8.67
CA GLY A 75 -21.79 14.05 -9.62
C GLY A 75 -22.71 14.01 -10.86
N THR A 76 -23.76 14.84 -10.93
CA THR A 76 -24.70 14.90 -12.05
C THR A 76 -24.29 15.93 -13.11
N ALA A 77 -23.56 16.97 -12.71
CA ALA A 77 -23.10 18.05 -13.58
C ALA A 77 -21.84 17.65 -14.39
N VAL A 78 -21.92 16.52 -15.09
CA VAL A 78 -20.83 15.90 -15.84
C VAL A 78 -20.48 16.75 -17.07
N SER A 79 -19.24 17.21 -17.15
CA SER A 79 -18.65 17.80 -18.35
C SER A 79 -17.30 17.14 -18.68
N ARG A 80 -16.83 17.31 -19.91
CA ARG A 80 -15.51 16.83 -20.33
C ARG A 80 -14.41 17.46 -19.47
N GLU A 81 -14.48 18.77 -19.27
CA GLU A 81 -13.52 19.55 -18.47
C GLU A 81 -13.46 19.05 -17.03
N ARG A 82 -14.62 18.85 -16.39
CA ARG A 82 -14.71 18.38 -15.00
C ARG A 82 -14.23 16.96 -14.83
N LEU A 83 -14.58 16.05 -15.73
CA LEU A 83 -14.07 14.68 -15.72
C LEU A 83 -12.56 14.64 -15.92
N THR A 84 -12.03 15.44 -16.85
CA THR A 84 -10.58 15.56 -17.08
C THR A 84 -9.88 16.16 -15.87
N ALA A 85 -10.40 17.23 -15.29
CA ALA A 85 -9.82 17.88 -14.11
C ALA A 85 -9.79 16.93 -12.90
N LEU A 86 -10.90 16.23 -12.61
CA LEU A 86 -10.94 15.23 -11.54
C LEU A 86 -9.93 14.10 -11.79
N ALA A 87 -9.82 13.63 -13.04
CA ALA A 87 -8.87 12.59 -13.38
C ALA A 87 -7.41 13.05 -13.21
N GLN A 88 -7.07 14.26 -13.67
CA GLN A 88 -5.75 14.85 -13.45
C GLN A 88 -5.48 15.08 -11.94
N ALA A 89 -6.48 15.50 -11.17
CA ALA A 89 -6.37 15.68 -9.71
C ALA A 89 -6.09 14.36 -8.99
N LYS A 90 -6.76 13.27 -9.38
CA LYS A 90 -6.48 11.92 -8.86
C LYS A 90 -5.04 11.50 -9.08
N LEU A 91 -4.53 11.69 -10.29
CA LEU A 91 -3.13 11.35 -10.60
C LEU A 91 -2.15 12.24 -9.82
N ALA A 92 -2.43 13.55 -9.72
CA ALA A 92 -1.62 14.49 -8.96
C ALA A 92 -1.57 14.13 -7.47
N TYR A 93 -2.69 13.72 -6.87
CA TYR A 93 -2.75 13.30 -5.47
C TYR A 93 -1.94 12.04 -5.23
N VAL A 94 -2.10 11.00 -6.07
CA VAL A 94 -1.32 9.76 -5.90
C VAL A 94 0.18 10.05 -6.05
N ASP A 95 0.56 10.86 -7.04
CA ASP A 95 1.94 11.27 -7.26
C ASP A 95 2.52 12.00 -6.04
N ARG A 96 1.75 12.91 -5.43
CA ARG A 96 2.11 13.67 -4.23
C ARG A 96 2.14 12.81 -2.97
N ALA A 97 1.19 11.91 -2.79
CA ALA A 97 1.11 11.03 -1.63
C ALA A 97 2.34 10.12 -1.52
N LEU A 98 2.83 9.58 -2.64
CA LEU A 98 4.05 8.80 -2.69
C LEU A 98 5.30 9.64 -2.33
N ASP A 99 5.35 10.90 -2.78
CA ASP A 99 6.44 11.81 -2.44
C ASP A 99 6.44 12.22 -0.97
N ILE A 100 5.27 12.50 -0.39
CA ILE A 100 5.09 12.81 1.03
C ILE A 100 5.53 11.60 1.86
N SER A 101 5.07 10.39 1.50
CA SER A 101 5.47 9.15 2.16
C SER A 101 7.00 8.96 2.13
N ARG A 102 7.63 9.23 0.98
CA ARG A 102 9.09 9.15 0.85
C ARG A 102 9.80 10.19 1.71
N LYS A 103 9.32 11.44 1.73
CA LYS A 103 9.88 12.52 2.57
C LYS A 103 9.79 12.19 4.06
N ALA A 104 8.71 11.52 4.48
CA ALA A 104 8.54 11.02 5.83
C ALA A 104 9.46 9.82 6.16
N LYS A 105 10.27 9.35 5.20
CA LYS A 105 11.12 8.15 5.29
C LYS A 105 10.33 6.85 5.45
N ALA A 106 9.06 6.84 5.02
CA ALA A 106 8.28 5.62 5.03
C ALA A 106 8.90 4.55 4.11
N GLN A 107 8.76 3.29 4.49
CA GLN A 107 9.31 2.15 3.75
C GLN A 107 8.19 1.22 3.32
N ALA A 108 8.20 0.80 2.06
CA ALA A 108 7.23 -0.09 1.46
C ALA A 108 7.72 -1.55 1.44
N PHE A 109 6.78 -2.46 1.67
CA PHE A 109 6.98 -3.90 1.70
C PHE A 109 5.87 -4.58 0.91
N ALA A 110 6.18 -5.69 0.25
CA ALA A 110 5.19 -6.43 -0.52
C ALA A 110 5.55 -7.91 -0.68
N SER A 111 4.53 -8.75 -0.49
CA SER A 111 4.52 -10.14 -0.88
C SER A 111 3.71 -10.28 -2.17
N ILE A 112 4.42 -10.40 -3.28
CA ILE A 112 3.89 -10.46 -4.64
C ILE A 112 3.61 -11.92 -4.98
N VAL A 113 2.35 -12.25 -5.21
CA VAL A 113 1.89 -13.62 -5.43
C VAL A 113 1.20 -13.68 -6.78
N PRO A 114 1.69 -14.50 -7.74
CA PRO A 114 0.96 -14.77 -8.98
C PRO A 114 -0.44 -15.31 -8.71
N GLN A 115 -1.41 -14.97 -9.55
CA GLN A 115 -2.79 -15.43 -9.37
C GLN A 115 -2.90 -16.97 -9.37
N MET A 116 -2.05 -17.63 -10.16
CA MET A 116 -1.97 -19.09 -10.29
C MET A 116 -1.14 -19.77 -9.20
N ALA A 117 -0.60 -19.03 -8.23
CA ALA A 117 0.21 -19.64 -7.17
C ALA A 117 -0.65 -20.61 -6.33
N PRO A 118 -0.18 -21.86 -6.09
CA PRO A 118 -0.87 -22.80 -5.23
C PRO A 118 -1.10 -22.20 -3.85
N ARG A 119 -2.28 -22.47 -3.27
CA ARG A 119 -2.70 -21.99 -1.95
C ARG A 119 -2.84 -23.16 -0.99
N PRO A 120 -2.55 -22.97 0.31
CA PRO A 120 -2.80 -24.02 1.29
C PRO A 120 -4.30 -24.31 1.39
N ALA A 121 -4.65 -25.58 1.56
CA ALA A 121 -6.03 -26.02 1.81
C ALA A 121 -6.41 -25.89 3.30
N GLY A 122 -5.43 -25.77 4.20
CA GLY A 122 -5.60 -25.77 5.64
C GLY A 122 -5.66 -24.39 6.30
N GLY A 123 -5.79 -24.41 7.63
CA GLY A 123 -5.90 -23.22 8.49
C GLY A 123 -4.58 -22.59 8.92
N MET A 124 -3.44 -22.96 8.34
CA MET A 124 -2.13 -22.36 8.68
C MET A 124 -1.95 -20.96 8.07
N LEU A 125 -1.09 -20.15 8.70
CA LEU A 125 -0.74 -18.82 8.16
C LEU A 125 -0.10 -18.96 6.77
N ARG A 126 -0.71 -18.32 5.76
CA ARG A 126 -0.17 -18.31 4.41
C ARG A 126 1.25 -17.75 4.36
N LYS A 127 2.06 -18.32 3.47
CA LYS A 127 3.48 -17.97 3.31
C LYS A 127 3.73 -16.49 3.03
N ASP A 128 2.79 -15.79 2.39
CA ASP A 128 2.93 -14.37 2.09
C ASP A 128 2.86 -13.45 3.31
N TYR A 129 2.09 -13.81 4.34
CA TYR A 129 2.16 -13.14 5.64
C TYR A 129 3.49 -13.42 6.34
N ALA A 130 3.92 -14.69 6.38
CA ALA A 130 5.18 -15.06 6.99
C ALA A 130 6.39 -14.35 6.32
N TYR A 131 6.37 -14.18 5.00
CA TYR A 131 7.37 -13.38 4.30
C TYR A 131 7.27 -11.89 4.61
N LEU A 132 6.07 -11.34 4.74
CA LEU A 132 5.93 -9.93 5.09
C LEU A 132 6.51 -9.64 6.49
N PHE A 133 6.23 -10.52 7.46
CA PHE A 133 6.85 -10.45 8.79
C PHE A 133 8.37 -10.61 8.75
N GLU A 134 8.91 -11.44 7.86
CA GLU A 134 10.37 -11.50 7.63
C GLU A 134 10.95 -10.16 7.21
N ARG A 135 10.27 -9.45 6.29
CA ARG A 135 10.76 -8.15 5.80
C ARG A 135 10.62 -7.05 6.84
N PHE A 136 9.53 -7.02 7.61
CA PHE A 136 9.40 -6.11 8.74
C PHE A 136 10.48 -6.38 9.79
N PHE A 137 10.76 -7.64 10.08
CA PHE A 137 11.83 -8.00 11.01
C PHE A 137 13.20 -7.52 10.52
N TYR A 138 13.55 -7.74 9.24
CA TYR A 138 14.80 -7.22 8.68
C TYR A 138 14.88 -5.69 8.73
N PHE A 139 13.76 -5.01 8.48
CA PHE A 139 13.70 -3.56 8.60
C PHE A 139 13.96 -3.10 10.04
N LEU A 140 13.23 -3.64 11.02
CA LEU A 140 13.37 -3.26 12.43
C LEU A 140 14.77 -3.59 12.96
N ASN A 141 15.29 -4.78 12.64
CA ASN A 141 16.65 -5.21 13.01
C ASN A 141 17.76 -4.41 12.31
N SER A 142 17.41 -3.63 11.28
CA SER A 142 18.36 -2.70 10.63
C SER A 142 18.36 -1.31 11.26
N GLN A 143 17.37 -1.00 12.11
CA GLN A 143 17.26 0.30 12.74
C GLN A 143 18.15 0.36 13.99
N PRO A 144 18.73 1.54 14.30
CA PRO A 144 19.40 1.74 15.57
C PRO A 144 18.40 1.66 16.72
N ALA A 145 18.87 1.22 17.89
CA ALA A 145 18.09 1.07 19.12
C ALA A 145 17.03 -0.04 19.12
N ASP A 146 17.11 -1.00 18.19
CA ASP A 146 16.29 -2.22 18.15
C ASP A 146 14.79 -1.96 18.41
N PRO A 147 14.14 -1.06 17.64
CA PRO A 147 12.76 -0.67 17.89
C PRO A 147 11.82 -1.85 17.68
N MET A 148 10.78 -1.92 18.52
CA MET A 148 9.65 -2.81 18.27
C MET A 148 8.69 -2.18 17.27
N GLY A 149 8.07 -3.02 16.43
CA GLY A 149 7.05 -2.65 15.47
C GLY A 149 5.69 -3.21 15.86
N TYR A 150 4.67 -2.36 15.73
CA TYR A 150 3.27 -2.75 15.84
C TYR A 150 2.68 -2.96 14.46
N VAL A 151 1.95 -4.06 14.25
CA VAL A 151 1.32 -4.36 12.96
C VAL A 151 -0.13 -3.91 12.98
N VAL A 152 -0.51 -3.14 11.97
CA VAL A 152 -1.90 -2.71 11.74
C VAL A 152 -2.38 -3.31 10.43
N PHE A 153 -3.46 -4.07 10.49
CA PHE A 153 -4.14 -4.62 9.33
C PHE A 153 -5.36 -3.80 8.98
N ASP A 154 -5.62 -3.72 7.68
CA ASP A 154 -6.94 -3.34 7.21
C ASP A 154 -7.96 -4.42 7.60
N GLU A 155 -9.10 -4.00 8.11
CA GLU A 155 -10.16 -4.90 8.56
C GLU A 155 -10.79 -5.66 7.39
N LEU A 156 -10.68 -6.99 7.45
CA LEU A 156 -11.48 -7.89 6.64
C LEU A 156 -12.82 -8.15 7.34
N ASP A 157 -13.73 -8.89 6.70
CA ASP A 157 -14.91 -9.42 7.40
C ASP A 157 -14.52 -10.01 8.77
N LYS A 158 -15.36 -9.77 9.79
CA LYS A 158 -15.06 -10.10 11.19
C LYS A 158 -14.61 -11.55 11.38
N SER A 159 -15.22 -12.49 10.64
CA SER A 159 -14.84 -13.91 10.71
C SER A 159 -13.44 -14.16 10.15
N ALA A 160 -13.07 -13.51 9.04
CA ALA A 160 -11.75 -13.60 8.43
C ALA A 160 -10.67 -12.95 9.30
N SER A 161 -10.99 -11.83 9.95
CA SER A 161 -10.09 -11.14 10.89
C SER A 161 -9.77 -12.02 12.11
N HIS A 162 -10.77 -12.71 12.68
CA HIS A 162 -10.55 -13.66 13.78
C HIS A 162 -9.70 -14.87 13.37
N ILE A 163 -9.94 -15.44 12.18
CA ILE A 163 -9.12 -16.55 11.66
C ILE A 163 -7.67 -16.09 11.47
N LEU A 164 -7.47 -14.92 10.87
CA LEU A 164 -6.13 -14.37 10.67
C LEU A 164 -5.41 -14.11 12.00
N LEU A 165 -6.10 -13.57 13.00
CA LEU A 165 -5.54 -13.37 14.35
C LEU A 165 -5.02 -14.67 14.95
N ASN A 166 -5.83 -15.73 14.90
CA ASN A 166 -5.43 -17.04 15.41
C ASN A 166 -4.22 -17.58 14.64
N GLN A 167 -4.21 -17.46 13.31
CA GLN A 167 -3.08 -17.88 12.47
C GLN A 167 -1.79 -17.13 12.77
N VAL A 168 -1.88 -15.81 12.98
CA VAL A 168 -0.73 -14.96 13.31
C VAL A 168 -0.19 -15.33 14.69
N SER A 169 -1.07 -15.50 15.69
CA SER A 169 -0.70 -15.93 17.04
C SER A 169 -0.01 -17.29 17.03
N GLU A 170 -0.60 -18.28 16.35
CA GLU A 170 0.00 -19.61 16.20
C GLU A 170 1.36 -19.55 15.51
N TYR A 171 1.49 -18.76 14.45
CA TYR A 171 2.76 -18.56 13.76
C TYR A 171 3.85 -18.03 14.70
N PHE A 172 3.56 -16.97 15.47
CA PHE A 172 4.52 -16.35 16.37
C PHE A 172 4.88 -17.24 17.57
N LEU A 173 3.93 -17.99 18.11
CA LEU A 173 4.15 -18.87 19.28
C LEU A 173 4.79 -20.21 18.90
N LYS A 174 4.26 -20.89 17.87
CA LYS A 174 4.58 -22.30 17.58
C LYS A 174 5.81 -22.46 16.69
N THR A 175 6.13 -21.49 15.84
CA THR A 175 7.26 -21.62 14.90
C THR A 175 8.56 -20.99 15.42
N SER A 176 9.71 -21.59 15.10
CA SER A 176 11.03 -21.02 15.47
C SER A 176 11.26 -19.63 14.82
N LYS A 177 10.85 -19.47 13.55
CA LYS A 177 10.93 -18.19 12.84
C LYS A 177 10.00 -17.14 13.45
N GLY A 178 8.79 -17.53 13.85
CA GLY A 178 7.84 -16.69 14.56
C GLY A 178 8.44 -16.16 15.86
N ARG A 179 8.90 -17.05 16.75
CA ARG A 179 9.51 -16.69 18.03
C ARG A 179 10.74 -15.78 17.89
N THR A 180 11.53 -15.98 16.83
CA THR A 180 12.66 -15.08 16.55
C THR A 180 12.17 -13.68 16.18
N ARG A 181 11.13 -13.58 15.35
CA ARG A 181 10.60 -12.32 14.86
C ARG A 181 9.79 -11.56 15.90
N SER A 182 9.17 -12.25 16.86
CA SER A 182 8.42 -11.60 17.95
C SER A 182 9.31 -10.79 18.91
N ARG A 183 10.64 -10.91 18.80
CA ARG A 183 11.59 -10.03 19.50
C ARG A 183 11.46 -8.57 19.07
N LEU A 184 11.04 -8.32 17.83
CA LEU A 184 10.88 -6.97 17.28
C LEU A 184 9.46 -6.70 16.77
N ILE A 185 8.65 -7.73 16.50
CA ILE A 185 7.28 -7.55 16.02
C ILE A 185 6.30 -7.96 17.12
N ILE A 186 5.38 -7.06 17.46
CA ILE A 186 4.33 -7.37 18.43
C ILE A 186 3.32 -8.33 17.79
N PRO A 187 3.08 -9.53 18.35
CA PRO A 187 2.30 -10.59 17.72
C PRO A 187 0.77 -10.40 17.85
N GLU A 188 0.33 -9.26 18.38
CA GLU A 188 -1.08 -8.89 18.57
C GLU A 188 -1.44 -7.71 17.67
N PRO A 189 -1.82 -7.94 16.41
CA PRO A 189 -2.06 -6.84 15.48
C PRO A 189 -3.39 -6.13 15.76
N PHE A 190 -3.45 -4.85 15.40
CA PHE A 190 -4.72 -4.11 15.37
C PHE A 190 -5.38 -4.23 14.00
N PHE A 191 -6.71 -4.31 14.01
CA PHE A 191 -7.53 -4.18 12.82
C PHE A 191 -8.17 -2.80 12.83
N VAL A 192 -8.05 -2.10 11.72
CA VAL A 192 -8.67 -0.79 11.54
C VAL A 192 -9.61 -0.85 10.36
N HIS A 193 -10.78 -0.24 10.49
CA HIS A 193 -11.65 -0.02 9.35
C HIS A 193 -10.92 0.86 8.32
N SER A 194 -10.76 0.35 7.09
CA SER A 194 -10.10 1.05 5.98
C SER A 194 -10.57 2.49 5.82
N ASP A 195 -11.86 2.71 6.05
CA ASP A 195 -12.54 3.99 5.88
C ASP A 195 -12.02 5.09 6.80
N MET A 196 -11.26 4.73 7.84
CA MET A 196 -10.82 5.65 8.88
C MET A 196 -9.31 5.95 8.87
N THR A 197 -8.47 5.25 8.09
CA THR A 197 -7.01 5.36 8.26
C THR A 197 -6.24 5.66 6.96
N THR A 198 -5.69 6.87 6.89
CA THR A 198 -4.89 7.38 5.76
C THR A 198 -3.72 6.46 5.37
N MET A 199 -3.13 5.74 6.34
CA MET A 199 -2.00 4.84 6.06
C MET A 199 -2.41 3.55 5.35
N VAL A 200 -3.63 3.06 5.59
CA VAL A 200 -4.20 1.93 4.83
C VAL A 200 -4.38 2.36 3.37
N GLN A 201 -4.84 3.58 3.12
CA GLN A 201 -4.95 4.12 1.76
C GLN A 201 -3.62 4.10 1.01
N VAL A 202 -2.55 4.53 1.67
CA VAL A 202 -1.21 4.53 1.07
C VAL A 202 -0.73 3.11 0.80
N ALA A 203 -0.99 2.17 1.72
CA ALA A 203 -0.69 0.75 1.50
C ALA A 203 -1.47 0.16 0.31
N ASP A 204 -2.76 0.50 0.15
CA ASP A 204 -3.59 0.09 -1.00
C ASP A 204 -3.07 0.69 -2.32
N LEU A 205 -2.68 1.97 -2.32
CA LEU A 205 -2.04 2.61 -3.48
C LEU A 205 -0.76 1.88 -3.90
N ILE A 206 0.11 1.56 -2.93
CA ILE A 206 1.33 0.80 -3.17
C ILE A 206 0.99 -0.59 -3.71
N ALA A 207 0.06 -1.32 -3.09
CA ALA A 207 -0.36 -2.65 -3.54
C ALA A 207 -0.87 -2.64 -4.98
N TYR A 208 -1.69 -1.65 -5.32
CA TYR A 208 -2.25 -1.48 -6.66
C TYR A 208 -1.16 -1.21 -7.70
N ILE A 209 -0.26 -0.27 -7.43
CA ILE A 209 0.83 0.10 -8.34
C ILE A 209 1.79 -1.08 -8.52
N ILE A 210 2.11 -1.84 -7.47
CA ILE A 210 2.98 -3.02 -7.60
C ILE A 210 2.29 -4.09 -8.46
N SER A 211 1.01 -4.37 -8.19
CA SER A 211 0.25 -5.40 -8.92
C SER A 211 0.23 -5.12 -10.43
N TRP A 212 -0.03 -3.87 -10.80
CA TRP A 212 -0.30 -3.52 -12.19
C TRP A 212 0.85 -2.87 -12.94
N GLY A 213 1.74 -2.16 -12.24
CA GLY A 213 2.78 -1.34 -12.86
C GLY A 213 4.21 -1.86 -12.69
N VAL A 214 4.53 -2.58 -11.60
CA VAL A 214 5.90 -3.03 -11.32
C VAL A 214 6.15 -4.42 -11.91
N ARG A 215 7.28 -4.61 -12.61
CA ARG A 215 7.74 -5.92 -13.08
C ARG A 215 9.16 -6.19 -12.60
N LEU A 216 9.27 -7.06 -11.60
CA LEU A 216 10.54 -7.58 -11.11
C LEU A 216 10.92 -8.85 -11.90
N ALA A 217 12.19 -9.25 -11.83
CA ALA A 217 12.63 -10.51 -12.43
C ALA A 217 11.77 -11.68 -11.92
N GLY A 218 11.22 -12.47 -12.86
CA GLY A 218 10.26 -13.56 -12.56
C GLY A 218 8.77 -13.16 -12.63
N MET A 219 8.45 -11.89 -12.92
CA MET A 219 7.08 -11.46 -13.23
C MET A 219 6.85 -11.40 -14.74
N HIS A 220 6.05 -12.32 -15.27
CA HIS A 220 5.81 -12.44 -16.72
C HIS A 220 4.49 -11.84 -17.21
N ALA A 221 3.57 -11.49 -16.30
CA ALA A 221 2.30 -10.88 -16.68
C ALA A 221 2.52 -9.48 -17.30
N PRO A 222 1.68 -9.03 -18.25
CA PRO A 222 1.82 -7.71 -18.86
C PRO A 222 1.59 -6.58 -17.83
N ASN A 223 2.37 -5.50 -17.88
CA ASN A 223 2.17 -4.31 -17.03
C ASN A 223 1.29 -3.26 -17.71
N ARG A 224 0.76 -2.35 -16.89
CA ARG A 224 0.09 -1.11 -17.32
C ARG A 224 1.14 0.00 -17.42
N SER A 225 1.60 0.29 -18.64
CA SER A 225 2.66 1.28 -18.89
C SER A 225 2.30 2.69 -18.44
N GLU A 226 1.01 3.03 -18.38
CA GLU A 226 0.57 4.32 -17.85
C GLU A 226 0.90 4.50 -16.34
N LEU A 227 1.25 3.43 -15.62
CA LEU A 227 1.68 3.47 -14.23
C LEU A 227 3.20 3.65 -14.06
N ASP A 228 4.00 3.69 -15.12
CA ASP A 228 5.48 3.59 -15.04
C ASP A 228 6.14 4.70 -14.20
N SER A 229 5.60 5.92 -14.21
CA SER A 229 6.07 7.03 -13.35
C SER A 229 5.82 6.72 -11.86
N LEU A 230 4.63 6.24 -11.53
CA LEU A 230 4.22 5.85 -10.18
C LEU A 230 4.98 4.61 -9.72
N SER A 231 5.18 3.62 -10.59
CA SER A 231 6.00 2.43 -10.33
C SER A 231 7.41 2.83 -9.90
N ARG A 232 8.05 3.78 -10.59
CA ARG A 232 9.37 4.31 -10.19
C ARG A 232 9.34 5.01 -8.83
N LYS A 233 8.24 5.66 -8.44
CA LYS A 233 8.09 6.24 -7.09
C LYS A 233 7.93 5.16 -6.03
N VAL A 234 7.10 4.15 -6.27
CA VAL A 234 6.93 3.01 -5.35
C VAL A 234 8.23 2.23 -5.18
N MET A 235 9.00 2.02 -6.25
CA MET A 235 10.31 1.37 -6.16
C MET A 235 11.32 2.17 -5.31
N ARG A 236 11.17 3.50 -5.22
CA ARG A 236 11.98 4.35 -4.32
C ARG A 236 11.55 4.27 -2.85
N LEU A 237 10.35 3.77 -2.57
CA LEU A 237 9.90 3.47 -1.20
C LEU A 237 10.33 2.06 -0.75
N ARG A 238 10.77 1.19 -1.67
CA ARG A 238 11.11 -0.20 -1.36
C ARG A 238 12.26 -0.26 -0.35
N PHE A 239 12.01 -0.91 0.79
CA PHE A 239 13.05 -1.22 1.75
C PHE A 239 14.21 -1.98 1.09
N THR A 240 15.44 -1.54 1.35
CA THR A 240 16.66 -2.19 0.89
C THR A 240 17.69 -2.14 2.01
N GLN A 241 18.24 -3.28 2.39
CA GLN A 241 19.31 -3.40 3.38
C GLN A 241 20.44 -4.24 2.80
N HIS A 242 21.65 -3.70 2.83
CA HIS A 242 22.87 -4.44 2.53
C HIS A 242 23.41 -5.04 3.83
N THR A 243 23.57 -6.35 3.86
CA THR A 243 24.09 -7.06 5.03
C THR A 243 25.62 -7.08 5.00
N PRO A 244 26.30 -7.17 6.16
CA PRO A 244 27.76 -7.31 6.21
C PRO A 244 28.29 -8.52 5.42
N GLY A 245 27.49 -9.58 5.28
CA GLY A 245 27.82 -10.78 4.49
C GLY A 245 27.69 -10.63 2.97
N GLY A 246 27.43 -9.43 2.46
CA GLY A 246 27.35 -9.15 1.01
C GLY A 246 25.99 -9.42 0.37
N TYR A 247 24.99 -9.89 1.13
CA TYR A 247 23.63 -10.11 0.62
C TYR A 247 22.77 -8.85 0.76
N THR A 248 21.82 -8.69 -0.16
CA THR A 248 20.85 -7.58 -0.10
C THR A 248 19.45 -8.10 0.22
N ASN A 249 18.87 -7.58 1.30
CA ASN A 249 17.48 -7.79 1.67
C ASN A 249 16.60 -6.73 1.00
N TYR A 250 15.52 -7.17 0.34
CA TYR A 250 14.56 -6.29 -0.31
C TYR A 250 13.18 -6.41 0.33
N GLY A 251 12.48 -5.29 0.49
CA GLY A 251 11.11 -5.24 1.01
C GLY A 251 10.07 -5.91 0.11
N PHE A 252 10.36 -6.07 -1.19
CA PHE A 252 9.47 -6.74 -2.14
C PHE A 252 9.96 -8.15 -2.44
N LYS A 253 9.07 -9.14 -2.35
CA LYS A 253 9.39 -10.55 -2.62
C LYS A 253 8.31 -11.19 -3.48
N ILE A 254 8.72 -11.87 -4.55
CA ILE A 254 7.83 -12.74 -5.33
C ILE A 254 7.75 -14.11 -4.65
N ILE A 255 6.54 -14.63 -4.54
CA ILE A 255 6.22 -15.93 -3.94
C ILE A 255 5.37 -16.71 -4.94
N ASN A 256 5.95 -17.76 -5.52
CA ASN A 256 5.29 -18.56 -6.54
C ASN A 256 4.45 -19.71 -5.97
N ASP A 257 4.58 -20.00 -4.67
CA ASP A 257 3.82 -21.04 -3.97
C ASP A 257 3.55 -20.59 -2.53
N LEU A 258 2.27 -20.54 -2.14
CA LEU A 258 1.82 -20.13 -0.82
C LEU A 258 1.69 -21.27 0.18
N ARG A 259 1.87 -22.52 -0.24
CA ARG A 259 1.85 -23.69 0.63
C ARG A 259 3.05 -23.71 1.59
N ALA A 260 2.86 -24.30 2.76
CA ALA A 260 3.95 -24.58 3.69
C ALA A 260 4.86 -25.69 3.13
N ALA A 261 6.08 -25.83 3.66
CA ALA A 261 6.99 -26.89 3.23
C ALA A 261 6.40 -28.30 3.49
N ASP A 262 5.55 -28.42 4.50
CA ASP A 262 4.90 -29.69 4.89
C ASP A 262 3.67 -30.03 4.00
N ASP A 263 3.24 -29.08 3.14
CA ASP A 263 2.10 -29.21 2.21
C ASP A 263 2.55 -29.40 0.73
N GLN A 264 3.85 -29.57 0.48
CA GLN A 264 4.46 -29.75 -0.84
C GLN A 264 4.84 -31.20 -1.09
#